data_AF-A0A970SBL8-F1
#
_entry.id   AF-A0A970SBL8-F1
#
_cell.length_a   1.000
_cell.length_b   1.000
_cell.length_c   1.000
_cell.angle_alpha   90.00
_cell.angle_beta   90.00
_cell.angle_gamma   90.00
#
_symmetry.space_group_name_H-M   'P 1'
#
loop_
_entity.id
_entity.type
_entity.pdbx_description
1 polymer ?
#
loop_
_entity_poly.entity_id
_entity_poly.type
_entity_poly.pdbx_seq_one_letter_code
_entity_poly.pdbx_strand_id
1 'polypeptide(L)'
;MNATPPNYRNILWIALAALLLLPACGTDEPGDATNNASNNNPSNNNPSGNDTDSGDTDVPSTDYFPLKVGYVWEYYEEDVNGDTDLLRYEITAKKTRHFDNGVGELEVYVLTNTFPASDTTVWREQFYYDDGTRVDRVGHKIYDDAEDLFKERQYVPGFLRFDRSRITAGDEWTETITRYETHDSTGYTTNKDVEYAYKIDSVHATVTLRDGTRLDNCIQITRTDDDDVTKVYKFALGIGKVYEETYDAVNEDKFEVLTHLPDWAK
;
A
#
# COMPACT_ATOMS: atom_id res chain seq x y z
N MET A 1 27.80 -2.38 42.38
CA MET A 1 26.56 -2.08 41.65
C MET A 1 26.57 -0.59 41.35
N ASN A 2 27.02 -0.20 40.16
CA ASN A 2 27.07 1.21 39.74
C ASN A 2 26.01 1.40 38.68
N ALA A 3 24.96 2.13 39.03
CA ALA A 3 23.91 2.56 38.11
C ALA A 3 24.37 3.84 37.41
N THR A 4 24.34 3.82 36.08
CA THR A 4 24.60 4.98 35.23
C THR A 4 23.31 5.82 35.14
N PRO A 5 23.36 7.16 35.32
CA PRO A 5 22.16 7.99 35.22
C PRO A 5 21.81 8.31 33.75
N PRO A 6 20.52 8.58 33.44
CA PRO A 6 20.09 8.93 32.10
C PRO A 6 20.48 10.38 31.74
N ASN A 7 21.00 10.54 30.53
CA ASN A 7 21.31 11.84 29.92
C ASN A 7 20.02 12.51 29.46
N TYR A 8 19.55 13.50 30.21
CA TYR A 8 18.56 14.47 29.76
C TYR A 8 19.29 15.60 29.01
N ARG A 9 19.15 15.66 27.69
CA ARG A 9 19.51 16.84 26.91
C ARG A 9 18.25 17.58 26.48
N ASN A 10 18.00 18.67 27.20
CA ASN A 10 17.18 19.80 26.81
C ASN A 10 17.62 20.33 25.44
N ILE A 11 16.69 20.48 24.49
CA ILE A 11 16.71 21.62 23.57
C ILE A 11 15.31 22.23 23.52
N LEU A 12 15.29 23.42 24.10
CA LEU A 12 14.28 24.45 24.13
C LEU A 12 14.20 25.11 22.74
N TRP A 13 13.00 25.23 22.16
CA TRP A 13 12.69 26.32 21.23
C TRP A 13 11.31 26.89 21.53
N ILE A 14 11.33 28.18 21.88
CA ILE A 14 10.21 29.08 22.13
C ILE A 14 9.93 29.83 20.83
N ALA A 15 8.64 30.03 20.50
CA ALA A 15 7.99 31.25 19.99
C ALA A 15 6.82 30.83 19.08
N LEU A 16 5.56 30.93 19.49
CA LEU A 16 4.75 32.14 19.67
C LEU A 16 4.68 33.02 18.42
N ALA A 17 3.68 32.78 17.57
CA ALA A 17 3.15 33.78 16.65
C ALA A 17 1.61 33.65 16.64
N ALA A 18 0.96 34.62 17.29
CA ALA A 18 -0.48 34.79 17.33
C ALA A 18 -0.92 35.84 16.31
N LEU A 19 -2.09 35.58 15.71
CA LEU A 19 -3.04 36.52 15.10
C LEU A 19 -2.59 37.39 13.92
N LEU A 20 -3.33 37.29 12.79
CA LEU A 20 -4.02 38.44 12.18
C LEU A 20 -5.12 37.99 11.19
N LEU A 21 -6.34 38.29 11.63
CA LEU A 21 -7.64 38.54 10.99
C LEU A 21 -7.77 38.83 9.47
N LEU A 22 -8.83 38.22 8.91
CA LEU A 22 -9.92 38.75 8.04
C LEU A 22 -9.89 38.57 6.50
N PRO A 23 -11.09 38.57 5.85
CA PRO A 23 -11.40 37.88 4.60
C PRO A 23 -11.30 38.79 3.38
N ALA A 24 -11.11 38.18 2.21
CA ALA A 24 -11.24 38.86 0.93
C ALA A 24 -12.26 38.15 0.04
N CYS A 25 -13.32 38.88 -0.28
CA CYS A 25 -14.23 38.66 -1.40
C CYS A 25 -13.48 38.72 -2.75
N GLY A 26 -13.98 37.97 -3.73
CA GLY A 26 -13.73 38.14 -5.16
C GLY A 26 -14.20 36.88 -5.89
N THR A 27 -15.46 36.83 -6.33
CA THR A 27 -15.92 37.08 -7.72
C THR A 27 -15.27 36.15 -8.74
N ASP A 28 -16.07 35.29 -9.38
CA ASP A 28 -16.38 35.41 -10.81
C ASP A 28 -17.36 34.30 -11.27
N GLU A 29 -18.44 34.73 -11.92
CA GLU A 29 -19.23 33.95 -12.88
C GLU A 29 -18.33 33.58 -14.08
N PRO A 30 -18.55 32.41 -14.71
CA PRO A 30 -19.25 32.50 -16.00
C PRO A 30 -20.17 31.31 -16.32
N GLY A 31 -21.25 31.63 -17.05
CA GLY A 31 -21.43 31.07 -18.39
C GLY A 31 -21.97 29.66 -18.49
N ASP A 32 -23.29 29.57 -18.46
CA ASP A 32 -24.20 29.02 -19.48
C ASP A 32 -23.78 27.86 -20.42
N ALA A 33 -24.82 27.07 -20.72
CA ALA A 33 -25.03 26.14 -21.83
C ALA A 33 -24.41 24.73 -21.75
N THR A 34 -25.28 23.73 -21.55
CA THR A 34 -25.34 22.58 -22.48
C THR A 34 -26.70 21.87 -22.44
N ASN A 35 -27.46 22.11 -23.50
CA ASN A 35 -28.43 21.26 -24.21
C ASN A 35 -28.78 19.89 -23.60
N ASN A 36 -29.97 19.84 -23.00
CA ASN A 36 -30.65 18.60 -22.63
C ASN A 36 -31.41 18.04 -23.86
N ALA A 37 -30.73 17.26 -24.70
CA ALA A 37 -31.35 16.48 -25.75
C ALA A 37 -31.75 15.11 -25.20
N SER A 38 -32.98 15.03 -24.69
CA SER A 38 -33.66 13.77 -24.37
C SER A 38 -33.93 13.03 -25.68
N ASN A 39 -33.17 11.95 -25.92
CA ASN A 39 -33.44 11.03 -27.01
C ASN A 39 -33.99 9.72 -26.42
N ASN A 40 -35.31 9.58 -26.54
CA ASN A 40 -36.04 8.33 -26.38
C ASN A 40 -35.50 7.28 -27.35
N ASN A 41 -35.14 6.09 -26.87
CA ASN A 41 -35.31 4.87 -27.65
C ASN A 41 -35.57 3.67 -26.73
N PRO A 42 -36.37 2.69 -27.16
CA PRO A 42 -37.18 1.87 -26.27
C PRO A 42 -36.47 0.61 -25.79
N SER A 43 -36.96 0.18 -24.62
CA SER A 43 -37.03 -1.19 -24.11
C SER A 43 -36.83 -2.26 -25.19
N ASN A 44 -35.75 -3.03 -25.03
CA ASN A 44 -35.62 -4.34 -25.66
C ASN A 44 -35.70 -5.39 -24.55
N ASN A 45 -36.90 -5.93 -24.36
CA ASN A 45 -37.15 -7.14 -23.59
C ASN A 45 -36.62 -8.34 -24.38
N ASN A 46 -35.63 -9.07 -23.85
CA ASN A 46 -35.56 -10.53 -24.02
C ASN A 46 -34.55 -11.16 -23.02
N PRO A 47 -34.57 -12.49 -22.82
CA PRO A 47 -35.00 -13.08 -21.57
C PRO A 47 -33.85 -13.67 -20.76
N SER A 48 -34.16 -13.89 -19.48
CA SER A 48 -33.52 -14.83 -18.54
C SER A 48 -32.74 -15.94 -19.24
N GLY A 49 -31.41 -15.77 -19.28
CA GLY A 49 -30.45 -16.83 -19.51
C GLY A 49 -29.87 -17.23 -18.15
N ASN A 50 -29.93 -18.52 -17.84
CA ASN A 50 -29.23 -19.12 -16.71
C ASN A 50 -27.75 -18.73 -16.76
N ASP A 51 -27.29 -17.94 -15.78
CA ASP A 51 -25.88 -17.88 -15.39
C ASP A 51 -25.50 -19.22 -14.74
N THR A 52 -25.35 -20.24 -15.58
CA THR A 52 -24.44 -21.33 -15.26
C THR A 52 -23.03 -20.78 -15.40
N ASP A 53 -22.48 -20.37 -14.26
CA ASP A 53 -21.10 -20.62 -13.80
C ASP A 53 -20.16 -20.96 -14.97
N SER A 54 -19.93 -19.96 -15.82
CA SER A 54 -18.98 -20.08 -16.91
C SER A 54 -17.62 -19.94 -16.26
N GLY A 55 -16.88 -21.05 -16.28
CA GLY A 55 -15.48 -21.10 -15.89
C GLY A 55 -14.79 -19.85 -16.41
N ASP A 56 -14.51 -18.96 -15.46
CA ASP A 56 -13.78 -17.72 -15.64
C ASP A 56 -12.47 -18.14 -16.27
N THR A 57 -12.35 -17.99 -17.59
CA THR A 57 -11.07 -18.16 -18.25
C THR A 57 -10.21 -17.05 -17.68
N ASP A 58 -9.34 -17.40 -16.73
CA ASP A 58 -8.38 -16.51 -16.08
C ASP A 58 -7.52 -15.84 -17.16
N VAL A 59 -8.02 -14.75 -17.71
CA VAL A 59 -7.25 -13.86 -18.56
C VAL A 59 -6.20 -13.27 -17.63
N PRO A 60 -4.90 -13.42 -17.91
CA PRO A 60 -3.85 -12.83 -17.09
C PRO A 60 -4.14 -11.34 -16.95
N SER A 61 -4.27 -10.89 -15.70
CA SER A 61 -4.58 -9.50 -15.42
C SER A 61 -3.54 -8.59 -16.09
N THR A 62 -3.98 -7.49 -16.71
CA THR A 62 -3.08 -6.46 -17.24
C THR A 62 -2.72 -5.42 -16.17
N ASP A 63 -2.90 -5.76 -14.91
CA ASP A 63 -2.65 -4.89 -13.77
C ASP A 63 -1.34 -5.29 -13.08
N TYR A 64 -0.52 -4.31 -12.70
CA TYR A 64 0.70 -4.52 -11.91
C TYR A 64 0.41 -4.62 -10.40
N PHE A 65 -0.84 -4.41 -9.98
CA PHE A 65 -1.26 -4.61 -8.59
C PHE A 65 -2.72 -5.13 -8.51
N PRO A 66 -3.00 -6.34 -9.04
CA PRO A 66 -4.36 -6.85 -9.06
C PRO A 66 -4.87 -7.16 -7.65
N LEU A 67 -6.07 -6.69 -7.36
CA LEU A 67 -6.77 -6.97 -6.11
C LEU A 67 -8.02 -7.82 -6.37
N LYS A 68 -7.96 -9.11 -6.01
CA LYS A 68 -9.10 -10.04 -6.08
C LYS A 68 -9.12 -10.89 -4.82
N VAL A 69 -10.31 -11.07 -4.22
CA VAL A 69 -10.48 -11.91 -3.03
C VAL A 69 -10.07 -13.34 -3.35
N GLY A 70 -9.34 -13.98 -2.44
CA GLY A 70 -8.77 -15.32 -2.60
C GLY A 70 -7.39 -15.34 -3.25
N TYR A 71 -6.85 -14.21 -3.70
CA TYR A 71 -5.46 -14.16 -4.18
C TYR A 71 -4.51 -14.36 -3.01
N VAL A 72 -3.62 -15.34 -3.17
CA VAL A 72 -2.58 -15.71 -2.20
C VAL A 72 -1.22 -15.62 -2.89
N TRP A 73 -0.20 -15.17 -2.16
CA TRP A 73 1.19 -15.22 -2.59
C TRP A 73 2.14 -15.32 -1.40
N GLU A 74 3.31 -15.90 -1.62
CA GLU A 74 4.29 -16.21 -0.57
C GLU A 74 5.68 -15.67 -0.93
N TYR A 75 6.30 -14.90 -0.03
CA TYR A 75 7.66 -14.38 -0.18
C TYR A 75 8.59 -15.03 0.84
N TYR A 76 9.85 -15.18 0.46
CA TYR A 76 10.93 -15.28 1.42
C TYR A 76 11.44 -13.88 1.74
N GLU A 77 11.35 -13.47 3.00
CA GLU A 77 12.14 -12.34 3.54
C GLU A 77 13.47 -12.90 4.02
N GLU A 78 14.57 -12.29 3.61
CA GLU A 78 15.93 -12.55 4.07
C GLU A 78 16.46 -11.27 4.73
N ASP A 79 16.97 -11.38 5.95
CA ASP A 79 17.65 -10.28 6.64
C ASP A 79 19.17 -10.28 6.35
N VAL A 80 19.91 -9.32 6.89
CA VAL A 80 21.37 -9.26 6.66
C VAL A 80 22.15 -10.44 7.24
N ASN A 81 21.57 -11.14 8.21
CA ASN A 81 22.20 -12.31 8.83
C ASN A 81 22.00 -13.56 7.97
N GLY A 82 21.19 -13.45 6.90
CA GLY A 82 20.77 -14.55 6.05
C GLY A 82 19.66 -15.39 6.69
N ASP A 83 19.05 -14.90 7.78
CA ASP A 83 17.88 -15.55 8.35
C ASP A 83 16.71 -15.32 7.41
N THR A 84 15.96 -16.40 7.14
CA THR A 84 14.88 -16.38 6.18
C THR A 84 13.54 -16.70 6.82
N ASP A 85 12.56 -15.84 6.59
CA ASP A 85 11.17 -16.04 6.99
C ASP A 85 10.29 -16.23 5.75
N LEU A 86 9.30 -17.13 5.84
CA LEU A 86 8.26 -17.27 4.83
C LEU A 86 7.09 -16.36 5.21
N LEU A 87 6.79 -15.38 4.38
CA LEU A 87 5.66 -14.48 4.51
C LEU A 87 4.56 -14.90 3.56
N ARG A 88 3.37 -15.18 4.08
CA ARG A 88 2.18 -15.46 3.27
C ARG A 88 1.22 -14.28 3.34
N TYR A 89 0.75 -13.86 2.18
CA TYR A 89 -0.21 -12.80 2.01
C TYR A 89 -1.48 -13.33 1.34
N GLU A 90 -2.64 -12.86 1.78
CA GLU A 90 -3.93 -13.25 1.22
C GLU A 90 -4.91 -12.08 1.20
N ILE A 91 -5.60 -11.86 0.07
CA ILE A 91 -6.72 -10.92 0.01
C ILE A 91 -7.97 -11.66 0.50
N THR A 92 -8.34 -11.46 1.76
CA THR A 92 -9.38 -12.25 2.43
C THR A 92 -10.79 -11.69 2.23
N ALA A 93 -10.92 -10.39 1.97
CA ALA A 93 -12.22 -9.74 1.85
C ALA A 93 -12.18 -8.44 1.05
N LYS A 94 -13.36 -8.00 0.61
CA LYS A 94 -13.66 -6.63 0.19
C LYS A 94 -14.80 -6.11 1.06
N LYS A 95 -14.62 -4.98 1.75
CA LYS A 95 -15.62 -4.46 2.71
C LYS A 95 -15.59 -2.94 2.81
N THR A 96 -16.73 -2.34 3.17
CA THR A 96 -16.78 -0.94 3.61
C THR A 96 -16.19 -0.81 5.01
N ARG A 97 -15.36 0.20 5.22
CA ARG A 97 -14.75 0.51 6.50
C ARG A 97 -14.72 2.01 6.76
N HIS A 98 -15.02 2.42 7.98
CA HIS A 98 -14.81 3.77 8.49
C HIS A 98 -13.38 3.97 9.00
N PHE A 99 -12.80 5.14 8.73
CA PHE A 99 -11.49 5.58 9.20
C PHE A 99 -11.60 6.93 9.92
N ASP A 100 -11.13 6.98 11.17
CA ASP A 100 -11.30 8.12 12.07
C ASP A 100 -10.34 9.30 11.76
N ASN A 101 -9.34 9.08 10.90
CA ASN A 101 -8.36 10.08 10.48
C ASN A 101 -8.88 11.10 9.44
N GLY A 102 -10.19 11.20 9.24
CA GLY A 102 -10.82 12.12 8.30
C GLY A 102 -10.99 11.57 6.87
N VAL A 103 -10.51 10.35 6.59
CA VAL A 103 -10.78 9.65 5.32
C VAL A 103 -12.26 9.27 5.19
N GLY A 104 -12.94 8.96 6.30
CA GLY A 104 -14.35 8.58 6.30
C GLY A 104 -14.60 7.13 5.92
N GLU A 105 -15.71 6.83 5.26
CA GLU A 105 -16.05 5.48 4.81
C GLU A 105 -15.50 5.18 3.41
N LEU A 106 -14.76 4.10 3.27
CA LEU A 106 -14.25 3.60 1.98
C LEU A 106 -14.55 2.11 1.81
N GLU A 107 -14.78 1.69 0.57
CA GLU A 107 -14.72 0.28 0.20
C GLU A 107 -13.25 -0.12 0.02
N VAL A 108 -12.78 -1.10 0.78
CA VAL A 108 -11.38 -1.52 0.81
C VAL A 108 -11.25 -3.02 0.63
N TYR A 109 -10.15 -3.45 0.02
CA TYR A 109 -9.67 -4.82 0.09
C TYR A 109 -8.91 -5.05 1.41
N VAL A 110 -9.11 -6.21 2.02
CA VAL A 110 -8.41 -6.63 3.24
C VAL A 110 -7.34 -7.63 2.85
N LEU A 111 -6.09 -7.27 3.09
CA LEU A 111 -4.94 -8.15 2.92
C LEU A 111 -4.48 -8.62 4.29
N THR A 112 -4.49 -9.93 4.52
CA THR A 112 -3.85 -10.52 5.69
C THR A 112 -2.41 -10.93 5.36
N ASN A 113 -1.52 -10.77 6.32
CA ASN A 113 -0.14 -11.24 6.24
C ASN A 113 0.16 -12.11 7.47
N THR A 114 0.76 -13.27 7.23
CA THR A 114 1.10 -14.30 8.24
C THR A 114 2.51 -14.83 7.97
N PHE A 115 3.11 -15.46 8.98
CA PHE A 115 4.46 -16.01 8.92
C PHE A 115 4.42 -17.52 9.18
N PRO A 116 3.94 -18.33 8.21
CA PRO A 116 3.67 -19.76 8.43
C PRO A 116 4.90 -20.61 8.82
N ALA A 117 6.12 -20.12 8.58
CA ALA A 117 7.35 -20.85 8.89
C ALA A 117 8.09 -20.33 10.13
N SER A 118 7.68 -19.20 10.71
CA SER A 118 8.32 -18.65 11.91
C SER A 118 7.63 -19.17 13.17
N ASP A 119 8.35 -19.13 14.29
CA ASP A 119 7.75 -19.31 15.63
C ASP A 119 6.95 -18.07 16.08
N THR A 120 6.82 -17.05 15.21
CA THR A 120 6.08 -15.82 15.49
C THR A 120 4.66 -15.93 14.95
N THR A 121 3.70 -15.64 15.81
CA THR A 121 2.25 -15.60 15.51
C THR A 121 1.76 -14.18 15.21
N VAL A 122 2.68 -13.21 15.16
CA VAL A 122 2.43 -11.87 14.66
C VAL A 122 1.76 -11.96 13.30
N TRP A 123 0.58 -11.36 13.17
CA TRP A 123 -0.10 -11.26 11.88
C TRP A 123 -0.62 -9.85 11.69
N ARG A 124 -0.92 -9.51 10.43
CA ARG A 124 -1.23 -8.13 10.04
C ARG A 124 -2.47 -8.10 9.16
N GLU A 125 -3.29 -7.07 9.33
CA GLU A 125 -4.33 -6.70 8.36
C GLU A 125 -3.95 -5.38 7.71
N GLN A 126 -4.01 -5.32 6.38
CA GLN A 126 -3.79 -4.11 5.60
C GLN A 126 -5.06 -3.80 4.80
N PHE A 127 -5.42 -2.52 4.75
CA PHE A 127 -6.62 -2.05 4.08
C PHE A 127 -6.21 -1.27 2.84
N TYR A 128 -6.53 -1.82 1.66
CA TYR A 128 -6.20 -1.24 0.37
C TYR A 128 -7.43 -0.61 -0.29
N TYR A 129 -7.31 0.65 -0.63
CA TYR A 129 -8.26 1.37 -1.47
C TYR A 129 -7.72 1.41 -2.91
N ASP A 130 -8.58 1.15 -3.88
CA ASP A 130 -8.26 1.16 -5.30
C ASP A 130 -9.31 1.99 -6.03
N ASP A 131 -8.88 3.12 -6.61
CA ASP A 131 -9.74 4.02 -7.38
C ASP A 131 -9.71 3.75 -8.90
N GLY A 132 -9.03 2.68 -9.31
CA GLY A 132 -8.79 2.30 -10.70
C GLY A 132 -7.56 2.95 -11.33
N THR A 133 -7.05 4.04 -10.76
CA THR A 133 -5.80 4.68 -11.20
C THR A 133 -4.65 4.36 -10.27
N ARG A 134 -4.88 4.28 -8.97
CA ARG A 134 -3.85 4.00 -7.96
C ARG A 134 -4.39 3.06 -6.88
N VAL A 135 -3.45 2.38 -6.22
CA VAL A 135 -3.71 1.55 -5.05
C VAL A 135 -3.01 2.15 -3.86
N ASP A 136 -3.78 2.49 -2.83
CA ASP A 136 -3.29 3.05 -1.58
C ASP A 136 -3.55 2.12 -0.40
N ARG A 137 -2.60 2.06 0.52
CA ARG A 137 -2.84 1.53 1.86
C ARG A 137 -3.37 2.64 2.76
N VAL A 138 -4.64 2.55 3.11
CA VAL A 138 -5.31 3.53 3.98
C VAL A 138 -5.24 3.14 5.47
N GLY A 139 -5.01 1.86 5.77
CA GLY A 139 -4.79 1.40 7.14
C GLY A 139 -3.96 0.12 7.26
N HIS A 140 -3.43 -0.12 8.45
CA HIS A 140 -2.62 -1.29 8.77
C HIS A 140 -2.72 -1.61 10.27
N LYS A 141 -3.27 -2.78 10.60
CA LYS A 141 -3.30 -3.33 11.97
C LYS A 141 -2.25 -4.42 12.11
N ILE A 142 -1.54 -4.40 13.23
CA ILE A 142 -0.51 -5.37 13.58
C ILE A 142 -0.94 -5.98 14.90
N TYR A 143 -1.07 -7.30 14.90
CA TYR A 143 -1.43 -8.09 16.07
C TYR A 143 -0.18 -8.79 16.61
N ASP A 144 -0.11 -8.95 17.92
CA ASP A 144 0.97 -9.70 18.55
C ASP A 144 0.68 -11.21 18.57
N ASP A 145 1.53 -11.95 19.28
CA ASP A 145 1.43 -13.41 19.39
C ASP A 145 0.23 -13.91 20.18
N ALA A 146 -0.43 -13.04 20.96
CA ALA A 146 -1.66 -13.35 21.67
C ALA A 146 -2.91 -13.03 20.84
N GLU A 147 -2.73 -12.66 19.57
CA GLU A 147 -3.78 -12.11 18.69
C GLU A 147 -4.36 -10.77 19.18
N ASP A 148 -3.69 -10.11 20.13
CA ASP A 148 -4.10 -8.81 20.62
C ASP A 148 -3.61 -7.74 19.64
N LEU A 149 -4.45 -6.72 19.40
CA LEU A 149 -4.04 -5.59 18.56
C LEU A 149 -2.87 -4.90 19.23
N PHE A 150 -1.69 -4.93 18.62
CA PHE A 150 -0.52 -4.25 19.16
C PHE A 150 -0.46 -2.79 18.73
N LYS A 151 -0.78 -2.55 17.45
CA LYS A 151 -0.61 -1.26 16.80
C LYS A 151 -1.54 -1.10 15.60
N GLU A 152 -2.15 0.07 15.46
CA GLU A 152 -2.88 0.47 14.27
C GLU A 152 -2.21 1.69 13.64
N ARG A 153 -2.12 1.68 12.30
CA ARG A 153 -1.68 2.81 11.49
C ARG A 153 -2.78 3.19 10.51
N GLN A 154 -3.03 4.48 10.37
CA GLN A 154 -3.91 5.03 9.34
C GLN A 154 -3.17 6.13 8.58
N TYR A 155 -3.48 6.29 7.30
CA TYR A 155 -2.75 7.18 6.39
C TYR A 155 -3.71 8.17 5.74
N VAL A 156 -3.31 9.44 5.64
CA VAL A 156 -4.05 10.49 4.92
C VAL A 156 -3.09 11.18 3.94
N PRO A 157 -3.41 11.25 2.63
CA PRO A 157 -4.59 10.67 1.96
C PRO A 157 -4.58 9.14 1.97
N GLY A 158 -3.43 8.51 1.80
CA GLY A 158 -3.22 7.06 1.74
C GLY A 158 -1.75 6.79 1.41
N PHE A 159 -1.20 5.65 1.83
CA PHE A 159 0.19 5.30 1.52
C PHE A 159 0.25 4.54 0.20
N LEU A 160 0.80 5.17 -0.84
CA LEU A 160 0.85 4.62 -2.19
C LEU A 160 1.52 3.24 -2.22
N ARG A 161 0.83 2.28 -2.85
CA ARG A 161 1.35 0.93 -3.15
C ARG A 161 1.69 0.79 -4.62
N PHE A 162 0.87 1.36 -5.50
CA PHE A 162 1.13 1.37 -6.94
C PHE A 162 0.33 2.49 -7.64
N ASP A 163 0.92 3.17 -8.62
CA ASP A 163 0.25 4.19 -9.45
C ASP A 163 0.25 3.74 -10.92
N ARG A 164 -0.93 3.41 -11.45
CA ARG A 164 -1.10 2.90 -12.84
C ARG A 164 -0.95 4.01 -13.88
N SER A 165 -0.99 5.28 -13.47
CA SER A 165 -0.73 6.41 -14.35
C SER A 165 0.77 6.69 -14.54
N ARG A 166 1.62 6.10 -13.69
CA ARG A 166 3.08 6.29 -13.66
C ARG A 166 3.82 5.00 -14.02
N ILE A 167 3.75 4.63 -15.29
CA ILE A 167 4.38 3.41 -15.82
C ILE A 167 5.43 3.71 -16.89
N THR A 168 6.02 4.92 -16.89
CA THR A 168 7.08 5.29 -17.83
C THR A 168 8.42 5.37 -17.10
N ALA A 169 9.46 4.74 -17.66
CA ALA A 169 10.80 4.83 -17.10
C ALA A 169 11.27 6.31 -17.03
N GLY A 170 11.78 6.70 -15.86
CA GLY A 170 12.19 8.07 -15.56
C GLY A 170 11.09 8.94 -14.95
N ASP A 171 9.85 8.45 -14.81
CA ASP A 171 8.82 9.16 -14.03
C ASP A 171 9.29 9.33 -12.58
N GLU A 172 9.26 10.56 -12.09
CA GLU A 172 9.64 10.94 -10.72
C GLU A 172 8.54 11.81 -10.11
N TRP A 173 8.24 11.58 -8.83
CA TRP A 173 7.30 12.39 -8.07
C TRP A 173 7.52 12.23 -6.56
N THR A 174 6.95 13.14 -5.78
CA THR A 174 6.93 13.05 -4.33
C THR A 174 5.49 12.99 -3.82
N GLU A 175 5.29 12.31 -2.70
CA GLU A 175 4.04 12.35 -1.94
C GLU A 175 4.33 12.60 -0.47
N THR A 176 3.60 13.52 0.13
CA THR A 176 3.57 13.70 1.58
C THR A 176 2.31 13.05 2.13
N ILE A 177 2.46 12.25 3.17
CA ILE A 177 1.33 11.65 3.89
C ILE A 177 1.44 11.94 5.37
N THR A 178 0.29 12.06 6.03
CA THR A 178 0.23 12.02 7.49
C THR A 178 -0.03 10.58 7.92
N ARG A 179 0.91 10.01 8.70
CA ARG A 179 0.76 8.69 9.33
C ARG A 179 0.28 8.87 10.76
N TYR A 180 -0.92 8.41 11.05
CA TYR A 180 -1.46 8.28 12.41
C TYR A 180 -1.09 6.88 12.94
N GLU A 181 -0.48 6.81 14.11
CA GLU A 181 -0.07 5.55 14.75
C GLU A 181 -0.63 5.50 16.17
N THR A 182 -1.46 4.49 16.43
CA THR A 182 -2.11 4.24 17.73
C THR A 182 -1.60 2.93 18.32
N HIS A 183 -1.12 2.98 19.56
CA HIS A 183 -0.69 1.79 20.32
C HIS A 183 -1.79 1.34 21.26
N ASP A 184 -2.33 0.14 21.07
CA ASP A 184 -3.50 -0.34 21.80
C ASP A 184 -3.27 -0.40 23.32
N SER A 185 -2.13 -0.95 23.73
CA SER A 185 -1.73 -1.10 25.14
C SER A 185 -1.68 0.21 25.95
N THR A 186 -1.58 1.36 25.27
CA THR A 186 -1.52 2.68 25.90
C THR A 186 -2.65 3.62 25.50
N GLY A 187 -3.37 3.30 24.42
CA GLY A 187 -4.28 4.22 23.73
C GLY A 187 -3.61 5.46 23.12
N TYR A 188 -2.28 5.58 23.21
CA TYR A 188 -1.56 6.76 22.74
C TYR A 188 -1.52 6.81 21.22
N THR A 189 -1.86 7.98 20.67
CA THR A 189 -1.84 8.24 19.22
C THR A 189 -0.81 9.31 18.90
N THR A 190 0.03 9.03 17.92
CA THR A 190 0.95 9.99 17.30
C THR A 190 0.57 10.23 15.86
N ASN A 191 1.00 11.37 15.32
CA ASN A 191 1.00 11.61 13.90
C ASN A 191 2.36 12.18 13.46
N LYS A 192 2.86 11.73 12.31
CA LYS A 192 4.06 12.23 11.66
C LYS A 192 3.74 12.41 10.18
N ASP A 193 4.10 13.58 9.64
CA ASP A 193 4.15 13.76 8.20
C ASP A 193 5.43 13.12 7.68
N VAL A 194 5.30 12.33 6.62
CA VAL A 194 6.41 11.65 5.96
C VAL A 194 6.30 11.94 4.47
N GLU A 195 7.37 12.43 3.89
CA GLU A 195 7.52 12.56 2.45
C GLU A 195 8.23 11.32 1.87
N TYR A 196 7.74 10.91 0.70
CA TYR A 196 8.27 9.80 -0.07
C TYR A 196 8.55 10.28 -1.48
N ALA A 197 9.80 10.17 -1.92
CA ALA A 197 10.19 10.35 -3.30
C ALA A 197 10.12 9.02 -4.03
N TYR A 198 9.44 8.99 -5.18
CA TYR A 198 9.27 7.82 -6.03
C TYR A 198 9.94 8.04 -7.39
N LYS A 199 10.44 6.94 -7.95
CA LYS A 199 11.03 6.90 -9.28
C LYS A 199 10.75 5.57 -9.98
N ILE A 200 10.30 5.62 -11.24
CA ILE A 200 10.28 4.43 -12.10
C ILE A 200 11.67 4.25 -12.71
N ASP A 201 12.45 3.32 -12.20
CA ASP A 201 13.81 3.08 -12.70
C ASP A 201 13.81 2.36 -14.05
N SER A 202 12.88 1.42 -14.23
CA SER A 202 12.80 0.57 -15.42
C SER A 202 11.40 -0.02 -15.59
N VAL A 203 11.02 -0.26 -16.83
CA VAL A 203 9.80 -1.03 -17.20
C VAL A 203 10.14 -2.36 -17.88
N HIS A 204 11.43 -2.69 -17.91
CA HIS A 204 11.99 -3.91 -18.50
C HIS A 204 12.91 -4.64 -17.52
N ALA A 205 12.64 -4.52 -16.21
CA ALA A 205 13.41 -5.24 -15.21
C ALA A 205 13.15 -6.75 -15.33
N THR A 206 14.16 -7.54 -14.98
CA THR A 206 14.04 -8.99 -14.84
C THR A 206 14.11 -9.36 -13.36
N VAL A 207 13.29 -10.33 -12.96
CA VAL A 207 13.32 -10.95 -11.63
C VAL A 207 13.43 -12.46 -11.80
N THR A 208 14.29 -13.09 -11.01
CA THR A 208 14.32 -14.54 -10.88
C THR A 208 13.76 -14.90 -9.52
N LEU A 209 12.68 -15.67 -9.49
CA LEU A 209 12.04 -16.18 -8.28
C LEU A 209 12.91 -17.25 -7.61
N ARG A 210 12.61 -17.60 -6.36
CA ARG A 210 13.38 -18.63 -5.62
C ARG A 210 13.33 -20.01 -6.28
N ASP A 211 12.22 -20.38 -6.91
CA ASP A 211 12.08 -21.63 -7.67
C ASP A 211 12.84 -21.64 -9.03
N GLY A 212 13.51 -20.53 -9.37
CA GLY A 212 14.25 -20.36 -10.62
C GLY A 212 13.41 -19.82 -11.77
N THR A 213 12.11 -19.59 -11.56
CA THR A 213 11.24 -18.95 -12.55
C THR A 213 11.74 -17.55 -12.88
N ARG A 214 11.88 -17.26 -14.17
CA ARG A 214 12.29 -15.94 -14.65
C ARG A 214 11.09 -15.14 -15.11
N LEU A 215 10.95 -13.93 -14.58
CA LEU A 215 9.98 -12.93 -14.99
C LEU A 215 10.70 -11.79 -15.70
N ASP A 216 10.33 -11.54 -16.95
CA ASP A 216 10.80 -10.39 -17.73
C ASP A 216 9.73 -9.29 -17.79
N ASN A 217 10.11 -8.07 -18.17
CA ASN A 217 9.22 -6.91 -18.27
C ASN A 217 8.52 -6.51 -16.96
N CYS A 218 9.24 -6.65 -15.84
CA CYS A 218 8.81 -6.10 -14.56
C CYS A 218 9.03 -4.57 -14.54
N ILE A 219 8.14 -3.84 -13.85
CA ILE A 219 8.36 -2.44 -13.49
C ILE A 219 9.17 -2.40 -12.20
N GLN A 220 10.29 -1.67 -12.21
CA GLN A 220 11.09 -1.37 -11.03
C GLN A 220 10.80 0.05 -10.56
N ILE A 221 10.47 0.17 -9.27
CA ILE A 221 10.18 1.44 -8.61
C ILE A 221 11.12 1.59 -7.42
N THR A 222 11.87 2.69 -7.39
CA THR A 222 12.60 3.11 -6.19
C THR A 222 11.74 4.09 -5.41
N ARG A 223 11.70 3.93 -4.08
CA ARG A 223 11.14 4.89 -3.15
C ARG A 223 12.14 5.24 -2.06
N THR A 224 12.36 6.51 -1.81
CA THR A 224 13.17 7.02 -0.70
C THR A 224 12.30 7.84 0.25
N ASP A 225 12.50 7.72 1.56
CA ASP A 225 11.82 8.55 2.56
C ASP A 225 12.73 9.62 3.17
N ASP A 226 12.16 10.49 4.00
CA ASP A 226 12.87 11.61 4.64
C ASP A 226 14.06 11.20 5.53
N ASP A 227 14.11 9.94 5.93
CA ASP A 227 15.17 9.37 6.75
C ASP A 227 16.24 8.66 5.86
N ASP A 228 16.24 8.94 4.54
CA ASP A 228 17.08 8.34 3.49
C ASP A 228 16.94 6.82 3.34
N VAL A 229 15.86 6.22 3.89
CA VAL A 229 15.58 4.79 3.71
C VAL A 229 15.08 4.56 2.29
N THR A 230 15.81 3.74 1.54
CA THR A 230 15.51 3.44 0.15
C THR A 230 14.91 2.06 0.02
N LYS A 231 13.81 1.94 -0.72
CA LYS A 231 13.20 0.67 -1.10
C LYS A 231 13.12 0.52 -2.60
N VAL A 232 13.50 -0.64 -3.11
CA VAL A 232 13.36 -1.04 -4.51
C VAL A 232 12.28 -2.10 -4.60
N TYR A 233 11.21 -1.79 -5.31
CA TYR A 233 10.13 -2.73 -5.61
C TYR A 233 10.24 -3.19 -7.06
N LYS A 234 9.87 -4.44 -7.34
CA LYS A 234 9.59 -4.87 -8.71
C LYS A 234 8.21 -5.50 -8.79
N PHE A 235 7.45 -5.08 -9.79
CA PHE A 235 6.09 -5.52 -10.06
C PHE A 235 6.05 -6.22 -11.41
N ALA A 236 5.45 -7.41 -11.44
CA ALA A 236 5.22 -8.13 -12.69
C ALA A 236 3.74 -7.99 -13.08
N LEU A 237 3.51 -7.82 -14.38
CA LEU A 237 2.17 -7.66 -14.93
C LEU A 237 1.33 -8.89 -14.62
N GLY A 238 0.12 -8.64 -14.15
CA GLY A 238 -0.79 -9.68 -13.72
C GLY A 238 -0.44 -10.24 -12.36
N ILE A 239 0.80 -10.17 -11.87
CA ILE A 239 1.20 -10.87 -10.63
C ILE A 239 1.15 -9.96 -9.40
N GLY A 240 1.49 -8.68 -9.54
CA GLY A 240 1.69 -7.81 -8.39
C GLY A 240 3.17 -7.60 -8.06
N LYS A 241 3.44 -7.26 -6.79
CA LYS A 241 4.81 -7.16 -6.25
C LYS A 241 5.47 -8.54 -6.29
N VAL A 242 6.64 -8.67 -6.90
CA VAL A 242 7.41 -9.93 -6.96
C VAL A 242 8.75 -9.85 -6.22
N TYR A 243 9.15 -8.63 -5.86
CA TYR A 243 10.43 -8.30 -5.26
C TYR A 243 10.31 -7.02 -4.43
N GLU A 244 10.94 -6.99 -3.26
CA GLU A 244 11.20 -5.79 -2.48
C GLU A 244 12.61 -5.87 -1.88
N GLU A 245 13.38 -4.80 -1.93
CA GLU A 245 14.66 -4.68 -1.24
C GLU A 245 14.67 -3.36 -0.48
N THR A 246 15.19 -3.36 0.73
CA THR A 246 15.29 -2.19 1.60
C THR A 246 16.74 -1.95 1.94
N TYR A 247 17.18 -0.72 1.69
CA TYR A 247 18.47 -0.18 2.08
C TYR A 247 18.23 0.89 3.15
N ASP A 248 18.76 0.67 4.35
CA ASP A 248 18.68 1.61 5.46
C ASP A 248 20.08 1.76 6.07
N ALA A 249 20.60 2.99 6.07
CA ALA A 249 21.95 3.28 6.54
C ALA A 249 22.13 3.00 8.05
N VAL A 250 21.04 2.90 8.79
CA VAL A 250 20.99 2.70 10.24
C VAL A 250 20.55 1.28 10.59
N ASN A 251 19.59 0.72 9.85
CA ASN A 251 19.08 -0.63 10.07
C ASN A 251 19.42 -1.52 8.89
N GLU A 252 20.09 -2.62 9.20
CA GLU A 252 20.37 -3.78 8.36
C GLU A 252 19.47 -3.95 7.11
N ASP A 253 20.10 -4.09 5.93
CA ASP A 253 19.45 -4.35 4.64
C ASP A 253 18.48 -5.54 4.70
N LYS A 254 17.32 -5.42 4.05
CA LYS A 254 16.31 -6.50 4.01
C LYS A 254 15.86 -6.78 2.59
N PHE A 255 15.59 -8.04 2.29
CA PHE A 255 15.20 -8.47 0.96
C PHE A 255 14.00 -9.43 0.97
N GLU A 256 12.98 -9.16 0.17
CA GLU A 256 11.83 -10.04 -0.08
C GLU A 256 11.77 -10.47 -1.55
N VAL A 257 11.58 -11.77 -1.81
CA VAL A 257 11.33 -12.30 -3.17
C VAL A 257 10.23 -13.33 -3.18
N LEU A 258 9.37 -13.25 -4.21
CA LEU A 258 8.29 -14.20 -4.40
C LEU A 258 8.88 -15.61 -4.59
N THR A 259 8.32 -16.57 -3.86
CA THR A 259 8.85 -17.94 -3.80
C THR A 259 8.63 -18.69 -5.11
N HIS A 260 7.40 -18.64 -5.60
CA HIS A 260 6.91 -19.32 -6.78
C HIS A 260 5.76 -18.50 -7.37
N LEU A 261 5.41 -18.75 -8.64
CA LEU A 261 4.23 -18.13 -9.23
C LEU A 261 2.97 -18.57 -8.48
N PRO A 262 2.12 -17.65 -8.03
CA PRO A 262 0.88 -18.03 -7.40
C PRO A 262 -0.02 -18.76 -8.41
N ASP A 263 -0.89 -19.65 -7.91
CA ASP A 263 -1.66 -20.55 -8.78
C ASP A 263 -2.52 -19.83 -9.82
N TRP A 264 -3.02 -18.65 -9.47
CA TRP A 264 -3.82 -17.81 -10.35
C TRP A 264 -3.00 -17.11 -11.47
N ALA A 265 -1.67 -17.12 -11.38
CA ALA A 265 -0.75 -16.53 -12.36
C ALA A 265 -0.03 -17.55 -13.25
N LYS A 266 -0.32 -18.85 -13.10
CA LYS A 266 0.23 -19.94 -13.93
C LYS A 266 -0.60 -20.13 -15.19
#